data_AF-A0AAN8MPD3-F1
#
_entry.id   AF-A0AAN8MPD3-F1
#
_cell.length_a   1.000
_cell.length_b   1.000
_cell.length_c   1.000
_cell.angle_alpha   90.00
_cell.angle_beta   90.00
_cell.angle_gamma   90.00
#
_symmetry.space_group_name_H-M   'P 1'
#
loop_
_entity.id
_entity.type
_entity.pdbx_description
1 polymer ?
#
loop_
_entity_poly.entity_id
_entity_poly.type
_entity_poly.pdbx_seq_one_letter_code
_entity_poly.pdbx_strand_id
1 'polypeptide(L)'
;MAFIRKTLNSYSSVVVRSRGIPPFIHPLQMTVKSASPLATCLSLARICDNLLPGSNEAVAGVLTREMQYLYMQRATYDDMALLCAFQAYLIYSMILFFQLERATDSFLRQAVIALQELACSTSRQGLLCLAETLPARPKWEAWIVTEAKRRTLFTMYLFDGVLSAQDGLPVYLGTELRGLPAPMNRTLWQARTRHDWENLYNLHLDDWGGENFCIDELWPVSEGFDDDKVVENRKRTDRWMENLDELGTMLYAVTSSTHGH
;
A
#
# COMPACT_ATOMS: atom_id res chain seq x y z
N MET A 1 13.33 6.59 -9.81
CA MET A 1 12.78 5.26 -10.19
C MET A 1 13.59 4.07 -9.69
N ALA A 2 14.93 4.04 -9.79
CA ALA A 2 15.72 2.89 -9.34
C ALA A 2 15.51 2.51 -7.86
N PHE A 3 15.37 3.51 -6.97
CA PHE A 3 15.05 3.31 -5.55
C PHE A 3 13.72 2.57 -5.37
N ILE A 4 12.62 3.12 -5.93
CA ILE A 4 11.27 2.54 -5.87
C ILE A 4 11.27 1.09 -6.36
N ARG A 5 11.88 0.86 -7.53
CA ARG A 5 11.97 -0.46 -8.16
C ARG A 5 12.65 -1.48 -7.24
N LYS A 6 13.77 -1.11 -6.60
CA LYS A 6 14.48 -1.98 -5.65
C LYS A 6 13.66 -2.25 -4.40
N THR A 7 12.98 -1.23 -3.85
CA THR A 7 12.15 -1.39 -2.65
C THR A 7 10.96 -2.32 -2.92
N LEU A 8 10.21 -2.12 -4.01
CA LEU A 8 9.07 -3.00 -4.34
C LEU A 8 9.51 -4.43 -4.69
N ASN A 9 10.66 -4.60 -5.35
CA ASN A 9 11.25 -5.93 -5.54
C ASN A 9 11.58 -6.60 -4.19
N SER A 10 12.04 -5.83 -3.19
CA SER A 10 12.30 -6.39 -1.87
C SER A 10 11.01 -6.92 -1.21
N TYR A 11 9.86 -6.29 -1.43
CA TYR A 11 8.58 -6.76 -0.90
C TYR A 11 8.18 -8.11 -1.49
N SER A 12 8.27 -8.28 -2.81
CA SER A 12 8.00 -9.57 -3.44
C SER A 12 9.03 -10.63 -3.02
N SER A 13 10.30 -10.26 -2.92
CA SER A 13 11.38 -11.17 -2.47
C SER A 13 11.18 -11.69 -1.05
N VAL A 14 10.74 -10.82 -0.12
CA VAL A 14 10.47 -11.20 1.28
C VAL A 14 9.33 -12.20 1.36
N VAL A 15 8.28 -12.01 0.56
CA VAL A 15 7.13 -12.92 0.49
C VAL A 15 7.54 -14.27 -0.09
N VAL A 16 8.22 -14.29 -1.24
CA VAL A 16 8.70 -15.52 -1.88
C VAL A 16 9.56 -16.34 -0.93
N ARG A 17 10.49 -15.69 -0.22
CA ARG A 17 11.40 -16.33 0.73
C ARG A 17 10.78 -16.60 2.11
N SER A 18 9.51 -16.27 2.31
CA SER A 18 8.81 -16.41 3.60
C SER A 18 9.52 -15.76 4.78
N ARG A 19 10.13 -14.58 4.56
CA ARG A 19 10.91 -13.86 5.59
C ARG A 19 10.12 -12.78 6.33
N GLY A 20 8.87 -12.55 5.94
CA GLY A 20 8.03 -11.51 6.53
C GLY A 20 6.83 -11.19 5.65
N ILE A 21 6.15 -10.09 5.99
CA ILE A 21 5.03 -9.53 5.23
C ILE A 21 5.39 -8.11 4.75
N PRO A 22 4.91 -7.67 3.57
CA PRO A 22 5.10 -6.31 3.09
C PRO A 22 4.46 -5.26 4.02
N PRO A 23 4.95 -4.00 4.01
CA PRO A 23 4.50 -2.96 4.95
C PRO A 23 3.09 -2.41 4.70
N PHE A 24 2.41 -2.90 3.66
CA PHE A 24 1.01 -2.63 3.38
C PHE A 24 0.06 -3.71 3.93
N ILE A 25 0.58 -4.76 4.58
CA ILE A 25 -0.20 -5.81 5.23
C ILE A 25 0.01 -5.72 6.75
N HIS A 26 -1.07 -5.60 7.51
CA HIS A 26 -1.00 -5.59 8.96
C HIS A 26 -0.89 -7.02 9.52
N PRO A 27 -0.05 -7.30 10.53
CA PRO A 27 0.09 -8.64 11.11
C PRO A 27 -1.23 -9.27 11.58
N LEU A 28 -2.16 -8.48 12.11
CA LEU A 28 -3.47 -9.00 12.54
C LEU A 28 -4.31 -9.58 11.40
N GLN A 29 -4.10 -9.13 10.15
CA GLN A 29 -4.77 -9.75 9.01
C GLN A 29 -4.42 -11.24 8.89
N MET A 30 -3.25 -11.67 9.33
CA MET A 30 -2.83 -13.08 9.28
C MET A 30 -3.54 -13.99 10.29
N THR A 31 -4.23 -13.41 11.27
CA THR A 31 -4.92 -14.17 12.34
C THR A 31 -6.41 -14.37 12.07
N VAL A 32 -6.96 -13.66 11.08
CA VAL A 32 -8.39 -13.62 10.78
C VAL A 32 -8.73 -14.64 9.69
N LYS A 33 -9.80 -15.42 9.89
CA LYS A 33 -10.26 -16.42 8.91
C LYS A 33 -10.59 -15.82 7.53
N SER A 34 -11.11 -14.59 7.48
CA SER A 34 -11.40 -13.85 6.24
C SER A 34 -10.15 -13.50 5.40
N ALA A 35 -8.93 -13.69 5.93
CA ALA A 35 -7.70 -13.47 5.19
C ALA A 35 -7.26 -14.67 4.31
N SER A 36 -8.21 -15.55 3.97
CA SER A 36 -7.97 -16.69 3.07
C SER A 36 -7.24 -16.31 1.77
N PRO A 37 -7.59 -15.22 1.05
CA PRO A 37 -6.84 -14.81 -0.13
C PRO A 37 -5.35 -14.56 0.13
N LEU A 38 -5.01 -13.90 1.23
CA LEU A 38 -3.62 -13.64 1.61
C LEU A 38 -2.90 -14.91 2.05
N ALA A 39 -3.54 -15.76 2.84
CA ALA A 39 -2.94 -17.02 3.29
C ALA A 39 -2.58 -17.92 2.10
N THR A 40 -3.48 -18.02 1.11
CA THR A 40 -3.22 -18.71 -0.16
C THR A 40 -2.09 -18.05 -0.94
N CYS A 41 -2.10 -16.71 -1.04
CA CYS A 41 -1.03 -15.95 -1.69
C CYS A 41 0.35 -16.20 -1.11
N LEU A 42 0.50 -16.08 0.20
CA LEU A 42 1.77 -16.32 0.89
C LEU A 42 2.23 -17.78 0.74
N SER A 43 1.29 -18.73 0.64
CA SER A 43 1.61 -20.14 0.43
C SER A 43 2.08 -20.41 -1.01
N LEU A 44 1.37 -19.87 -2.02
CA LEU A 44 1.72 -20.06 -3.43
C LEU A 44 2.98 -19.31 -3.85
N ALA A 45 3.24 -18.13 -3.27
CA ALA A 45 4.44 -17.36 -3.57
C ALA A 45 5.74 -18.12 -3.29
N ARG A 46 5.72 -19.09 -2.36
CA ARG A 46 6.87 -19.96 -2.04
C ARG A 46 7.32 -20.82 -3.20
N ILE A 47 6.43 -21.13 -4.14
CA ILE A 47 6.77 -21.90 -5.35
C ILE A 47 7.78 -21.13 -6.22
N CYS A 48 7.85 -19.81 -6.06
CA CYS A 48 8.83 -18.97 -6.74
C CYS A 48 10.21 -18.96 -6.07
N ASP A 49 10.38 -19.61 -4.91
CA ASP A 49 11.68 -19.70 -4.25
C ASP A 49 12.51 -20.81 -4.89
N ASN A 50 13.75 -20.51 -5.28
CA ASN A 50 14.67 -21.44 -5.94
C ASN A 50 14.09 -22.14 -7.19
N LEU A 51 13.47 -21.35 -8.09
CA LEU A 51 12.92 -21.84 -9.35
C LEU A 51 13.94 -22.67 -10.13
N LEU A 52 13.51 -23.87 -10.56
CA LEU A 52 14.30 -24.70 -11.46
C LEU A 52 14.34 -24.06 -12.85
N PRO A 53 15.45 -24.19 -13.60
CA PRO A 53 15.51 -23.74 -14.99
C PRO A 53 14.34 -24.31 -15.80
N GLY A 54 13.58 -23.43 -16.48
CA GLY A 54 12.42 -23.80 -17.29
C GLY A 54 11.08 -23.88 -16.55
N SER A 55 11.04 -23.75 -15.22
CA SER A 55 9.78 -23.78 -14.45
C SER A 55 8.99 -22.47 -14.45
N ASN A 56 9.58 -21.37 -14.91
CA ASN A 56 9.01 -20.02 -14.84
C ASN A 56 7.62 -19.91 -15.50
N GLU A 57 7.40 -20.57 -16.64
CA GLU A 57 6.10 -20.53 -17.33
C GLU A 57 5.01 -21.29 -16.59
N ALA A 58 5.33 -22.48 -16.06
CA ALA A 58 4.40 -23.25 -15.26
C ALA A 58 4.01 -22.49 -13.99
N VAL A 59 4.99 -21.90 -13.29
CA VAL A 59 4.73 -21.11 -12.08
C VAL A 59 3.93 -19.86 -12.41
N ALA A 60 4.28 -19.12 -13.46
CA ALA A 60 3.46 -17.99 -13.92
C ALA A 60 2.01 -18.41 -14.21
N GLY A 61 1.80 -19.56 -14.86
CA GLY A 61 0.46 -20.10 -15.13
C GLY A 61 -0.35 -20.40 -13.86
N VAL A 62 0.30 -20.90 -12.80
CA VAL A 62 -0.34 -21.12 -11.49
C VAL A 62 -0.75 -19.79 -10.86
N LEU A 63 0.15 -18.80 -10.82
CA LEU A 63 -0.15 -17.49 -10.24
C LEU A 63 -1.26 -16.77 -11.02
N THR A 64 -1.18 -16.78 -12.35
CA THR A 64 -2.18 -16.19 -13.24
C THR A 64 -3.57 -16.79 -13.02
N ARG A 65 -3.67 -18.11 -12.85
CA ARG A 65 -4.95 -18.77 -12.57
C ARG A 65 -5.53 -18.35 -11.23
N GLU A 66 -4.70 -18.25 -10.20
CA GLU A 66 -5.14 -17.78 -8.89
C GLU A 66 -5.58 -16.31 -8.92
N MET A 67 -4.84 -15.46 -9.64
CA MET A 67 -5.24 -14.06 -9.86
C MET A 67 -6.61 -13.97 -10.53
N GLN A 68 -6.86 -14.77 -11.58
CA GLN A 68 -8.17 -14.82 -12.23
C GLN A 68 -9.27 -15.26 -11.26
N TYR A 69 -9.01 -16.28 -10.44
CA TYR A 69 -9.93 -16.75 -9.42
C TYR A 69 -10.28 -15.64 -8.40
N LEU A 70 -9.28 -14.98 -7.82
CA LEU A 70 -9.46 -13.86 -6.89
C LEU A 70 -10.31 -12.75 -7.49
N TYR A 71 -10.00 -12.37 -8.74
CA TYR A 71 -10.74 -11.31 -9.42
C TYR A 71 -12.19 -11.72 -9.72
N MET A 72 -12.46 -12.96 -10.12
CA MET A 72 -13.83 -13.43 -10.37
C MET A 72 -14.66 -13.49 -9.08
N GLN A 73 -14.04 -13.82 -7.95
CA GLN A 73 -14.72 -13.88 -6.64
C GLN A 73 -14.88 -12.52 -5.96
N ARG A 74 -14.30 -11.44 -6.51
CA ARG A 74 -14.27 -10.12 -5.83
C ARG A 74 -15.62 -9.61 -5.33
N ALA A 75 -16.71 -9.90 -6.05
CA ALA A 75 -18.05 -9.44 -5.70
C ALA A 75 -18.68 -10.22 -4.53
N THR A 76 -18.13 -11.38 -4.16
CA THR A 76 -18.63 -12.22 -3.05
C THR A 76 -17.89 -11.96 -1.74
N TYR A 77 -16.79 -11.21 -1.78
CA TYR A 77 -15.97 -10.93 -0.62
C TYR A 77 -16.60 -9.90 0.32
N ASP A 78 -16.45 -10.13 1.63
CA ASP A 78 -16.61 -9.10 2.65
C ASP A 78 -15.48 -8.06 2.56
N ASP A 79 -15.58 -6.98 3.34
CA ASP A 79 -14.63 -5.87 3.31
C ASP A 79 -13.17 -6.29 3.56
N MET A 80 -12.96 -7.15 4.57
CA MET A 80 -11.61 -7.64 4.91
C MET A 80 -11.08 -8.60 3.84
N ALA A 81 -11.93 -9.51 3.34
CA ALA A 81 -11.57 -10.46 2.30
C ALA A 81 -11.27 -9.76 0.98
N LEU A 82 -12.00 -8.68 0.64
CA LEU A 82 -11.74 -7.88 -0.55
C LEU A 82 -10.40 -7.15 -0.46
N LEU A 83 -10.11 -6.54 0.68
CA LEU A 83 -8.79 -5.97 0.96
C LEU A 83 -7.68 -7.03 0.85
N CYS A 84 -7.87 -8.21 1.44
CA CYS A 84 -6.92 -9.31 1.36
C CYS A 84 -6.71 -9.78 -0.08
N ALA A 85 -7.77 -9.84 -0.88
CA ALA A 85 -7.69 -10.18 -2.30
C ALA A 85 -6.93 -9.10 -3.09
N PHE A 86 -7.17 -7.81 -2.81
CA PHE A 86 -6.43 -6.71 -3.42
C PHE A 86 -4.93 -6.78 -3.11
N GLN A 87 -4.58 -7.00 -1.83
CA GLN A 87 -3.19 -7.15 -1.40
C GLN A 87 -2.51 -8.39 -2.01
N ALA A 88 -3.20 -9.53 -2.05
CA ALA A 88 -2.72 -10.76 -2.70
C ALA A 88 -2.46 -10.55 -4.20
N TYR A 89 -3.41 -9.91 -4.88
CA TYR A 89 -3.30 -9.61 -6.30
C TYR A 89 -2.10 -8.70 -6.58
N LEU A 90 -1.88 -7.68 -5.73
CA LEU A 90 -0.73 -6.77 -5.85
C LEU A 90 0.60 -7.51 -5.66
N ILE A 91 0.68 -8.43 -4.69
CA ILE A 91 1.85 -9.28 -4.49
C ILE A 91 2.12 -10.13 -5.73
N TYR A 92 1.10 -10.80 -6.30
CA TYR A 92 1.29 -11.61 -7.49
C TYR A 92 1.77 -10.80 -8.69
N SER A 93 1.19 -9.61 -8.92
CA SER A 93 1.65 -8.70 -9.98
C SER A 93 3.12 -8.31 -9.79
N MET A 94 3.55 -8.03 -8.55
CA MET A 94 4.96 -7.77 -8.25
C MET A 94 5.85 -9.00 -8.45
N ILE A 95 5.40 -10.21 -8.11
CA ILE A 95 6.17 -11.45 -8.33
C ILE A 95 6.34 -11.70 -9.83
N LEU A 96 5.26 -11.60 -10.61
CA LEU A 96 5.30 -11.75 -12.06
C LEU A 96 6.28 -10.76 -12.71
N PHE A 97 6.25 -9.51 -12.25
CA PHE A 97 7.11 -8.46 -12.77
C PHE A 97 8.58 -8.60 -12.34
N PHE A 98 8.85 -8.78 -11.05
CA PHE A 98 10.21 -8.72 -10.50
C PHE A 98 10.94 -10.07 -10.44
N GLN A 99 10.22 -11.16 -10.18
CA GLN A 99 10.82 -12.48 -9.93
C GLN A 99 10.79 -13.37 -11.17
N LEU A 100 9.74 -13.23 -11.98
CA LEU A 100 9.54 -14.01 -13.20
C LEU A 100 9.86 -13.23 -14.49
N GLU A 101 10.24 -11.96 -14.36
CA GLU A 101 10.62 -11.05 -15.45
C GLU A 101 9.57 -10.94 -16.57
N ARG A 102 8.28 -11.10 -16.25
CA ARG A 102 7.15 -11.09 -17.19
C ARG A 102 6.65 -9.68 -17.52
N ALA A 103 7.54 -8.70 -17.56
CA ALA A 103 7.15 -7.29 -17.68
C ALA A 103 6.48 -6.93 -19.01
N THR A 104 6.77 -7.66 -20.09
CA THR A 104 6.21 -7.43 -21.43
C THR A 104 4.98 -8.30 -21.74
N ASP A 105 4.53 -9.11 -20.78
CA ASP A 105 3.42 -10.04 -20.96
C ASP A 105 2.09 -9.28 -21.06
N SER A 106 1.24 -9.66 -22.03
CA SER A 106 -0.11 -9.12 -22.17
C SER A 106 -0.94 -9.35 -20.91
N PHE A 107 -0.66 -10.44 -20.19
CA PHE A 107 -1.30 -10.73 -18.92
C PHE A 107 -1.00 -9.67 -17.86
N LEU A 108 0.25 -9.18 -17.76
CA LEU A 108 0.60 -8.18 -16.76
C LEU A 108 -0.18 -6.88 -16.97
N ARG A 109 -0.41 -6.47 -18.24
CA ARG A 109 -1.25 -5.31 -18.56
C ARG A 109 -2.69 -5.51 -18.10
N GLN A 110 -3.25 -6.71 -18.32
CA GLN A 110 -4.59 -7.05 -17.84
C GLN A 110 -4.65 -7.08 -16.30
N ALA A 111 -3.58 -7.54 -15.65
CA ALA A 111 -3.46 -7.56 -14.21
C ALA A 111 -3.45 -6.15 -13.60
N VAL A 112 -2.85 -5.16 -14.28
CA VAL A 112 -2.89 -3.76 -13.85
C VAL A 112 -4.31 -3.20 -13.88
N ILE A 113 -5.08 -3.48 -14.95
CA ILE A 113 -6.49 -3.06 -15.04
C ILE A 113 -7.30 -3.71 -13.90
N ALA A 114 -7.12 -5.01 -13.67
CA ALA A 114 -7.77 -5.71 -12.58
C ALA A 114 -7.39 -5.15 -11.19
N LEU A 115 -6.13 -4.73 -10.99
CA LEU A 115 -5.69 -4.06 -9.77
C LEU A 115 -6.43 -2.73 -9.56
N GLN A 116 -6.61 -1.92 -10.60
CA GLN A 116 -7.38 -0.67 -10.53
C GLN A 116 -8.84 -0.91 -10.14
N GLU A 117 -9.46 -1.96 -10.68
CA GLU A 117 -10.83 -2.32 -10.29
C GLU A 117 -10.94 -2.83 -8.85
N LEU A 118 -9.97 -3.62 -8.38
CA LEU A 118 -9.91 -4.07 -6.99
C LEU A 118 -9.68 -2.90 -6.03
N ALA A 119 -8.81 -1.97 -6.40
CA ALA A 119 -8.61 -0.72 -5.66
C ALA A 119 -9.91 0.09 -5.59
N CYS A 120 -10.61 0.29 -6.72
CA CYS A 120 -11.89 0.98 -6.74
C CYS A 120 -12.94 0.29 -5.85
N SER A 121 -13.05 -1.03 -5.94
CA SER A 121 -14.02 -1.81 -5.15
C SER A 121 -13.73 -1.73 -3.65
N THR A 122 -12.46 -1.81 -3.27
CA THR A 122 -12.01 -1.70 -1.87
C THR A 122 -12.23 -0.29 -1.33
N SER A 123 -11.97 0.75 -2.14
CA SER A 123 -12.16 2.16 -1.77
C SER A 123 -13.64 2.53 -1.61
N ARG A 124 -14.57 1.88 -2.33
CA ARG A 124 -16.03 2.10 -2.16
C ARG A 124 -16.52 1.72 -0.77
N GLN A 125 -15.81 0.84 -0.07
CA GLN A 125 -16.10 0.49 1.32
C GLN A 125 -15.48 1.49 2.32
N GLY A 126 -14.93 2.60 1.83
CA GLY A 126 -14.31 3.65 2.64
C GLY A 126 -12.80 3.45 2.79
N LEU A 127 -12.08 4.57 2.68
CA LEU A 127 -10.65 4.69 2.97
C LEU A 127 -10.38 5.37 4.32
N LEU A 128 -11.43 5.74 5.04
CA LEU A 128 -11.39 6.40 6.35
C LEU A 128 -12.49 5.83 7.24
N CYS A 129 -12.20 5.70 8.52
CA CYS A 129 -13.23 5.52 9.54
C CYS A 129 -13.96 6.85 9.73
N LEU A 130 -15.26 6.81 10.03
CA LEU A 130 -16.00 8.03 10.39
C LEU A 130 -15.34 8.79 11.54
N ALA A 131 -14.80 8.06 12.52
CA ALA A 131 -14.06 8.66 13.63
C ALA A 131 -12.72 9.31 13.20
N GLU A 132 -12.13 8.94 12.06
CA GLU A 132 -10.94 9.64 11.51
C GLU A 132 -11.32 10.98 10.84
N THR A 133 -12.60 11.19 10.50
CA THR A 133 -13.12 12.48 9.97
C THR A 133 -13.59 13.44 11.06
N LEU A 134 -13.57 12.98 12.31
CA LEU A 134 -13.90 13.73 13.51
C LEU A 134 -12.67 13.72 14.42
N PRO A 135 -12.55 14.64 15.40
CA PRO A 135 -11.49 14.57 16.41
C PRO A 135 -11.80 13.45 17.43
N ALA A 136 -11.89 12.21 16.94
CA ALA A 136 -12.32 11.06 17.71
C ALA A 136 -11.42 9.84 17.45
N ARG A 137 -11.35 8.95 18.43
CA ARG A 137 -10.60 7.70 18.30
C ARG A 137 -11.44 6.63 17.61
N PRO A 138 -11.02 6.08 16.46
CA PRO A 138 -11.69 4.95 15.83
C PRO A 138 -11.53 3.66 16.65
N LYS A 139 -12.37 2.66 16.36
CA LYS A 139 -12.11 1.30 16.83
C LYS A 139 -10.84 0.78 16.15
N TRP A 140 -9.93 0.21 16.92
CA TRP A 140 -8.63 -0.24 16.44
C TRP A 140 -8.71 -1.16 15.21
N GLU A 141 -9.61 -2.14 15.23
CA GLU A 141 -9.77 -3.09 14.12
C GLU A 141 -10.25 -2.41 12.84
N ALA A 142 -11.18 -1.46 12.97
CA ALA A 142 -11.68 -0.69 11.83
C ALA A 142 -10.57 0.22 11.26
N TRP A 143 -9.78 0.84 12.15
CA TRP A 143 -8.63 1.65 11.77
C TRP A 143 -7.56 0.85 11.03
N ILE A 144 -7.24 -0.36 11.50
CA ILE A 144 -6.30 -1.25 10.80
C ILE A 144 -6.77 -1.52 9.37
N VAL A 145 -8.07 -1.76 9.16
CA VAL A 145 -8.61 -2.00 7.83
C VAL A 145 -8.44 -0.77 6.95
N THR A 146 -8.85 0.41 7.40
CA THR A 146 -8.75 1.64 6.59
C THR A 146 -7.31 2.04 6.32
N GLU A 147 -6.42 1.90 7.30
CA GLU A 147 -4.98 2.13 7.14
C GLU A 147 -4.33 1.13 6.17
N ALA A 148 -4.65 -0.16 6.29
CA ALA A 148 -4.17 -1.19 5.36
C ALA A 148 -4.64 -0.93 3.92
N LYS A 149 -5.88 -0.47 3.72
CA LYS A 149 -6.40 -0.05 2.40
C LYS A 149 -5.56 1.09 1.82
N ARG A 150 -5.34 2.16 2.59
CA ARG A 150 -4.52 3.32 2.17
C ARG A 150 -3.10 2.90 1.81
N ARG A 151 -2.43 2.12 2.67
CA ARG A 151 -1.07 1.61 2.43
C ARG A 151 -0.98 0.73 1.19
N THR A 152 -1.99 -0.11 0.95
CA THR A 152 -2.06 -0.95 -0.26
C THR A 152 -2.26 -0.09 -1.51
N LEU A 153 -3.13 0.92 -1.43
CA LEU A 153 -3.37 1.87 -2.51
C LEU A 153 -2.09 2.64 -2.88
N PHE A 154 -1.42 3.25 -1.89
CA PHE A 154 -0.14 3.93 -2.10
C PHE A 154 0.91 3.02 -2.72
N THR A 155 1.00 1.77 -2.26
CA THR A 155 1.93 0.79 -2.83
C THR A 155 1.58 0.43 -4.28
N MET A 156 0.29 0.31 -4.60
CA MET A 156 -0.18 0.08 -5.97
C MET A 156 0.21 1.24 -6.89
N TYR A 157 0.01 2.50 -6.47
CA TYR A 157 0.43 3.67 -7.27
C TYR A 157 1.95 3.72 -7.47
N LEU A 158 2.73 3.36 -6.46
CA LEU A 158 4.19 3.24 -6.59
C LEU A 158 4.58 2.15 -7.60
N PHE A 159 3.85 1.03 -7.63
CA PHE A 159 4.06 -0.05 -8.59
C PHE A 159 3.68 0.38 -10.01
N ASP A 160 2.52 1.03 -10.17
CA ASP A 160 2.08 1.61 -11.44
C ASP A 160 3.10 2.61 -12.00
N GLY A 161 3.69 3.43 -11.13
CA GLY A 161 4.80 4.31 -11.50
C GLY A 161 6.05 3.57 -11.99
N VAL A 162 6.38 2.41 -11.41
CA VAL A 162 7.50 1.58 -11.91
C VAL A 162 7.20 1.00 -13.29
N LEU A 163 5.96 0.56 -13.53
CA LEU A 163 5.53 0.06 -14.83
C LEU A 163 5.54 1.17 -15.89
N SER A 164 4.98 2.34 -15.57
CA SER A 164 4.97 3.52 -16.42
C SER A 164 6.39 3.96 -16.80
N ALA A 165 7.31 4.01 -15.82
CA ALA A 165 8.71 4.33 -16.08
C ALA A 165 9.40 3.33 -17.02
N GLN A 166 9.03 2.05 -16.96
CA GLN A 166 9.58 1.03 -17.85
C GLN A 166 9.12 1.24 -19.30
N ASP A 167 7.91 1.75 -19.51
CA ASP A 167 7.35 2.10 -20.82
C ASP A 167 7.74 3.52 -21.28
N GLY A 168 8.60 4.23 -20.53
CA GLY A 168 9.03 5.59 -20.83
C GLY A 168 7.95 6.65 -20.59
N LEU A 169 6.88 6.31 -19.86
CA LEU A 169 5.80 7.22 -19.53
C LEU A 169 6.14 8.06 -18.28
N PRO A 170 5.58 9.28 -18.17
CA PRO A 170 5.70 10.09 -16.98
C PRO A 170 5.16 9.36 -15.73
N VAL A 171 5.83 9.56 -14.60
CA VAL A 171 5.42 8.97 -13.32
C VAL A 171 4.98 10.08 -12.38
N TYR A 172 3.73 10.03 -11.98
CA TYR A 172 3.16 10.94 -11.00
C TYR A 172 2.47 10.13 -9.91
N LEU A 173 2.64 10.52 -8.64
CA LEU A 173 1.70 10.09 -7.62
C LEU A 173 0.35 10.74 -7.96
N GLY A 174 -0.68 9.92 -8.16
CA GLY A 174 -1.95 10.39 -8.70
C GLY A 174 -2.58 11.49 -7.84
N THR A 175 -3.02 12.58 -8.47
CA THR A 175 -3.81 13.64 -7.83
C THR A 175 -5.11 13.11 -7.23
N GLU A 176 -5.58 11.96 -7.69
CA GLU A 176 -6.72 11.21 -7.15
C GLU A 176 -6.54 10.80 -5.67
N LEU A 177 -5.31 10.83 -5.15
CA LEU A 177 -5.01 10.53 -3.75
C LEU A 177 -5.16 11.74 -2.81
N ARG A 178 -5.51 12.91 -3.36
CA ARG A 178 -5.60 14.16 -2.60
C ARG A 178 -6.56 14.04 -1.42
N GLY A 179 -6.17 14.58 -0.27
CA GLY A 179 -6.97 14.59 0.95
C GLY A 179 -7.02 13.25 1.69
N LEU A 180 -6.34 12.21 1.20
CA LEU A 180 -6.15 10.99 1.98
C LEU A 180 -5.06 11.22 3.04
N PRO A 181 -5.25 10.73 4.27
CA PRO A 181 -4.17 10.68 5.25
C PRO A 181 -2.97 9.93 4.68
N ALA A 182 -1.78 10.50 4.85
CA ALA A 182 -0.54 9.79 4.59
C ALA A 182 -0.44 8.56 5.53
N PRO A 183 0.42 7.56 5.23
CA PRO A 183 0.60 6.44 6.14
C PRO A 183 0.91 6.90 7.55
N MET A 184 0.21 6.31 8.50
CA MET A 184 0.34 6.67 9.89
C MET A 184 1.68 6.20 10.45
N ASN A 185 2.08 6.81 11.57
CA ASN A 185 3.36 6.54 12.20
C ASN A 185 3.60 5.06 12.51
N ARG A 186 4.89 4.70 12.58
CA ARG A 186 5.36 3.33 12.79
C ARG A 186 4.79 2.72 14.06
N THR A 187 4.75 3.49 15.15
CA THR A 187 4.29 2.99 16.46
C THR A 187 2.82 2.60 16.47
N LEU A 188 1.95 3.37 15.82
CA LEU A 188 0.53 3.08 15.68
C LEU A 188 0.32 1.87 14.78
N TRP A 189 1.02 1.82 13.64
CA TRP A 189 0.91 0.70 12.71
C TRP A 189 1.43 -0.63 13.30
N GLN A 190 2.43 -0.59 14.17
CA GLN A 190 3.04 -1.77 14.75
C GLN A 190 2.52 -2.13 16.15
N ALA A 191 1.53 -1.40 16.67
CA ALA A 191 0.94 -1.68 17.97
C ALA A 191 0.41 -3.12 18.01
N ARG A 192 0.72 -3.85 19.08
CA ARG A 192 0.40 -5.28 19.20
C ARG A 192 -0.89 -5.57 19.95
N THR A 193 -1.35 -4.60 20.74
CA THR A 193 -2.57 -4.72 21.54
C THR A 193 -3.46 -3.50 21.34
N ARG A 194 -4.76 -3.68 21.54
CA ARG A 194 -5.74 -2.61 21.45
C ARG A 194 -5.43 -1.51 22.46
N HIS A 195 -5.03 -1.91 23.67
CA HIS A 195 -4.72 -0.98 24.75
C HIS A 195 -3.53 -0.07 24.40
N ASP A 196 -2.44 -0.64 23.91
CA ASP A 196 -1.26 0.13 23.51
C ASP A 196 -1.61 1.09 22.36
N TRP A 197 -2.36 0.59 21.37
CA TRP A 197 -2.79 1.41 20.25
C TRP A 197 -3.70 2.57 20.69
N GLU A 198 -4.65 2.32 21.59
CA GLU A 198 -5.57 3.36 22.09
C GLU A 198 -4.83 4.47 22.84
N ASN A 199 -3.82 4.13 23.63
CA ASN A 199 -2.97 5.09 24.32
C ASN A 199 -2.16 5.94 23.32
N LEU A 200 -1.53 5.29 22.35
CA LEU A 200 -0.77 5.97 21.29
C LEU A 200 -1.66 6.86 20.42
N TYR A 201 -2.88 6.44 20.12
CA TYR A 201 -3.80 7.20 19.29
C TYR A 201 -4.33 8.44 20.02
N ASN A 202 -4.57 8.35 21.33
CA ASN A 202 -4.92 9.52 22.12
C ASN A 202 -3.81 10.58 22.11
N LEU A 203 -2.56 10.16 22.32
CA LEU A 203 -1.41 11.07 22.22
C LEU A 203 -1.33 11.70 20.82
N HIS A 204 -1.56 10.90 19.77
CA HIS A 204 -1.61 11.42 18.41
C HIS A 204 -2.71 12.48 18.20
N LEU A 205 -3.92 12.26 18.73
CA LEU A 205 -5.01 13.23 18.64
C LEU A 205 -4.65 14.56 19.32
N ASP A 206 -4.00 14.49 20.48
CA ASP A 206 -3.53 15.66 21.23
C ASP A 206 -2.43 16.40 20.45
N ASP A 207 -1.44 15.66 19.93
CA ASP A 207 -0.31 16.22 19.19
C ASP A 207 -0.74 16.92 17.89
N TRP A 208 -1.74 16.37 17.20
CA TRP A 208 -2.20 16.85 15.89
C TRP A 208 -3.47 17.70 15.96
N GLY A 209 -3.95 18.03 17.15
CA GLY A 209 -5.16 18.86 17.32
C GLY A 209 -6.42 18.26 16.70
N GLY A 210 -6.46 16.92 16.56
CA GLY A 210 -7.55 16.19 15.92
C GLY A 210 -7.54 16.19 14.38
N GLU A 211 -6.50 16.75 13.74
CA GLU A 211 -6.31 16.68 12.29
C GLU A 211 -5.39 15.52 11.88
N ASN A 212 -5.51 15.06 10.64
CA ASN A 212 -4.56 14.11 10.06
C ASN A 212 -3.58 14.84 9.13
N PHE A 213 -2.37 14.30 9.00
CA PHE A 213 -1.44 14.69 7.94
C PHE A 213 -1.86 14.04 6.62
N CYS A 214 -2.16 14.84 5.60
CA CYS A 214 -2.62 14.37 4.31
C CYS A 214 -1.46 14.18 3.31
N ILE A 215 -1.59 13.21 2.40
CA ILE A 215 -0.55 12.88 1.42
C ILE A 215 -0.23 14.06 0.49
N ASP A 216 -1.19 14.95 0.24
CA ASP A 216 -1.00 16.12 -0.60
C ASP A 216 -0.21 17.26 0.06
N GLU A 217 0.01 17.20 1.37
CA GLU A 217 0.95 18.08 2.07
C GLU A 217 2.42 17.83 1.64
N LEU A 218 2.71 16.66 1.05
CA LEU A 218 4.01 16.31 0.51
C LEU A 218 4.24 16.79 -0.94
N TRP A 219 3.23 17.36 -1.59
CA TRP A 219 3.33 17.87 -2.96
C TRP A 219 3.90 19.29 -2.98
N PRO A 220 4.35 19.79 -4.15
CA PRO A 220 4.91 21.14 -4.24
C PRO A 220 3.85 22.15 -3.86
N VAL A 221 4.31 23.09 -3.06
CA VAL A 221 3.60 24.34 -2.81
C VAL A 221 3.45 25.06 -4.15
N SER A 222 2.20 25.33 -4.56
CA SER A 222 1.93 26.09 -5.79
C SER A 222 2.35 27.56 -5.65
N GLU A 223 2.74 28.20 -6.75
CA GLU A 223 2.99 29.65 -6.79
C GLU A 223 1.72 30.40 -6.37
N GLY A 224 1.69 30.97 -5.16
CA GLY A 224 0.53 31.66 -4.59
C GLY A 224 0.16 31.25 -3.16
N PHE A 225 0.88 30.32 -2.54
CA PHE A 225 0.75 30.11 -1.10
C PHE A 225 1.33 31.29 -0.32
N ASP A 226 0.62 31.64 0.75
CA ASP A 226 1.08 32.55 1.80
C ASP A 226 2.30 31.95 2.52
N ASP A 227 3.32 32.78 2.81
CA ASP A 227 4.57 32.35 3.44
C ASP A 227 4.30 31.62 4.76
N ASP A 228 3.31 32.07 5.52
CA ASP A 228 2.89 31.45 6.78
C ASP A 228 2.37 30.02 6.59
N LYS A 229 1.64 29.75 5.51
CA LYS A 229 1.15 28.39 5.17
C LYS A 229 2.28 27.48 4.74
N VAL A 230 3.29 28.01 4.05
CA VAL A 230 4.49 27.23 3.68
C VAL A 230 5.26 26.80 4.91
N VAL A 231 5.44 27.73 5.86
CA VAL A 231 6.09 27.44 7.15
C VAL A 231 5.30 26.38 7.93
N GLU A 232 3.98 26.49 7.99
CA GLU A 232 3.14 25.52 8.69
C GLU A 232 3.16 24.14 8.03
N ASN A 233 3.07 24.06 6.70
CA ASN A 233 3.17 22.79 5.97
C ASN A 233 4.53 22.10 6.22
N ARG A 234 5.62 22.88 6.28
CA ARG A 234 6.94 22.36 6.61
C ARG A 234 6.99 21.79 8.03
N LYS A 235 6.46 22.50 9.03
CA LYS A 235 6.40 22.00 10.41
C LYS A 235 5.60 20.72 10.54
N ARG A 236 4.45 20.64 9.87
CA ARG A 236 3.60 19.44 9.84
C ARG A 236 4.32 18.27 9.17
N THR A 237 5.02 18.53 8.06
CA THR A 237 5.84 17.54 7.38
C THR A 237 6.97 17.04 8.29
N ASP A 238 7.73 17.95 8.91
CA ASP A 238 8.82 17.62 9.83
C ASP A 238 8.32 16.73 10.98
N ARG A 239 7.16 17.08 11.56
CA ARG A 239 6.51 16.27 12.61
C ARG A 239 6.09 14.89 12.12
N TRP A 240 5.48 14.79 10.94
CA TRP A 240 5.12 13.49 10.36
C TRP A 240 6.38 12.62 10.14
N MET A 241 7.50 13.24 9.77
CA MET A 241 8.78 12.56 9.56
C MET A 241 9.41 11.96 10.82
N GLU A 242 9.05 12.43 12.03
CA GLU A 242 9.67 12.02 13.30
C GLU A 242 9.49 10.52 13.60
N ASN A 243 8.48 9.86 13.03
CA ASN A 243 8.14 8.47 13.35
C ASN A 243 7.64 7.68 12.13
N LEU A 244 8.35 7.81 11.01
CA LEU A 244 8.03 7.05 9.79
C LEU A 244 8.46 5.59 9.88
N ASP A 245 7.68 4.76 9.21
CA ASP A 245 8.13 3.43 8.83
C ASP A 245 8.78 3.45 7.44
N GLU A 246 9.08 2.25 6.94
CA GLU A 246 9.74 2.05 5.66
C GLU A 246 8.87 2.55 4.48
N LEU A 247 7.54 2.44 4.57
CA LEU A 247 6.62 2.90 3.53
C LEU A 247 6.49 4.43 3.54
N GLY A 248 6.37 5.04 4.72
CA GLY A 248 6.35 6.49 4.88
C GLY A 248 7.62 7.15 4.32
N THR A 249 8.78 6.60 4.66
CA THR A 249 10.08 7.05 4.15
C THR A 249 10.14 6.95 2.62
N MET A 250 9.64 5.85 2.07
CA MET A 250 9.57 5.65 0.63
C MET A 250 8.68 6.69 -0.04
N LEU A 251 7.48 6.97 0.49
CA LEU A 251 6.58 7.97 -0.07
C LEU A 251 7.21 9.36 -0.06
N TYR A 252 7.80 9.78 1.07
CA TYR A 252 8.49 11.05 1.18
C TYR A 252 9.59 11.21 0.13
N ALA A 253 10.46 10.20 0.01
CA ALA A 253 11.57 10.23 -0.95
C ALA A 253 11.06 10.29 -2.40
N VAL A 254 9.92 9.69 -2.69
CA VAL A 254 9.32 9.71 -4.03
C VAL A 254 8.68 11.06 -4.31
N THR A 255 7.85 11.59 -3.41
CA THR A 255 7.19 12.89 -3.61
C THR A 255 8.22 14.00 -3.74
N SER A 256 9.26 14.01 -2.90
CA SER A 256 10.34 14.99 -2.95
C SER A 256 11.16 14.93 -4.25
N SER A 257 11.30 13.74 -4.86
CA SER A 257 12.08 13.55 -6.09
C SER A 257 11.26 13.74 -7.37
N THR A 258 9.94 13.49 -7.33
CA THR A 258 9.06 13.57 -8.50
C THR A 258 8.47 14.96 -8.69
N HIS A 259 8.41 15.74 -7.61
CA HIS A 259 7.84 17.07 -7.63
C HIS A 259 8.84 18.10 -7.07
N GLY A 260 10.11 18.02 -7.47
CA GLY A 260 11.17 18.86 -6.91
C GLY A 260 10.82 20.35 -6.85
N HIS A 261 11.04 20.94 -5.67
CA HIS A 261 11.15 22.38 -5.44
C HIS A 261 12.32 23.00 -6.19
#